data_AF-A0A843E9A1-F1
#
_entry.id   AF-A0A843E9A1-F1
#
_cell.length_a   1.000
_cell.length_b   1.000
_cell.length_c   1.000
_cell.angle_alpha   90.00
_cell.angle_beta   90.00
_cell.angle_gamma   90.00
#
_symmetry.space_group_name_H-M   'P 1'
#
loop_
_entity.id
_entity.type
_entity.pdbx_description
1 polymer ?
#
loop_
_entity_poly.entity_id
_entity_poly.type
_entity_poly.pdbx_seq_one_letter_code
_entity_poly.pdbx_strand_id
1 'polypeptide(L)'
;TILKTTFQEDLAKEYGVEGLSICPLMKEGEVYYADYAKPEGFCDEAWKAIYQYVFALAHGASEIWYYEDWIKTPGVAIVSCNDGLRPVIMKLEATDIDSNLEN
;
A
#
# COMPACT_ATOMS: atom_id res chain seq x y z
N THR A 1 6.43 -2.29 -0.96
CA THR A 1 6.59 -2.53 -2.41
C THR A 1 5.26 -2.41 -3.13
N ILE A 2 5.23 -1.75 -4.29
CA ILE A 2 4.06 -1.70 -5.18
C ILE A 2 4.00 -3.00 -5.99
N LEU A 3 2.93 -3.79 -5.79
CA LEU A 3 2.75 -5.07 -6.49
C LEU A 3 2.03 -4.90 -7.82
N LYS A 4 0.94 -4.12 -7.83
CA LYS A 4 0.07 -4.02 -9.01
C LYS A 4 -0.66 -2.69 -9.06
N THR A 5 -0.82 -2.15 -10.25
CA THR A 5 -1.78 -1.06 -10.54
C THR A 5 -2.99 -1.68 -11.23
N THR A 6 -4.20 -1.38 -10.77
CA THR A 6 -5.42 -1.95 -11.35
C THR A 6 -6.37 -0.85 -11.83
N PHE A 7 -7.36 -1.26 -12.62
CA PHE A 7 -8.43 -0.41 -13.11
C PHE A 7 -9.70 -1.24 -13.23
N GLN A 8 -10.77 -0.81 -12.55
CA GLN A 8 -12.08 -1.45 -12.58
C GLN A 8 -12.89 -0.83 -13.72
N GLU A 9 -12.78 -1.40 -14.93
CA GLU A 9 -13.34 -0.81 -16.15
C GLU A 9 -14.86 -0.59 -16.08
N ASP A 10 -15.59 -1.53 -15.48
CA ASP A 10 -17.04 -1.48 -15.30
C ASP A 10 -17.44 -0.32 -14.38
N LEU A 11 -16.83 -0.22 -13.20
CA LEU A 11 -17.09 0.84 -12.24
C LEU A 11 -16.60 2.20 -12.72
N ALA A 12 -15.45 2.24 -13.40
CA ALA A 12 -14.91 3.48 -13.97
C ALA A 12 -15.79 4.00 -15.11
N LYS A 13 -16.45 3.12 -15.88
CA LYS A 13 -17.40 3.54 -16.90
C LYS A 13 -18.65 4.19 -16.30
N GLU A 14 -19.11 3.71 -15.14
CA GLU A 14 -20.31 4.22 -14.48
C GLU A 14 -20.04 5.46 -13.61
N TYR A 15 -18.94 5.46 -12.87
CA TYR A 15 -18.64 6.45 -11.83
C TYR A 15 -17.34 7.25 -12.05
N GLY A 16 -16.51 6.84 -13.01
CA GLY A 16 -15.25 7.48 -13.30
C GLY A 16 -15.39 8.76 -14.11
N VAL A 17 -14.41 9.65 -13.97
CA VAL A 17 -14.28 10.83 -14.82
C VAL A 17 -13.82 10.44 -16.23
N GLU A 18 -14.10 11.30 -17.22
CA GLU A 18 -13.63 11.07 -18.59
C GLU A 18 -12.11 10.94 -18.64
N GLY A 19 -11.62 9.90 -19.33
CA GLY A 19 -10.19 9.62 -19.46
C GLY A 19 -9.52 9.02 -18.20
N LEU A 20 -10.30 8.61 -17.20
CA LEU A 20 -9.75 7.90 -16.05
C LEU A 20 -9.01 6.62 -16.51
N SER A 21 -7.82 6.43 -15.96
CA SER A 21 -6.95 5.28 -16.22
C SER A 21 -6.32 4.81 -14.90
N ILE A 22 -5.44 3.80 -14.95
CA ILE A 22 -4.65 3.35 -13.81
C ILE A 22 -3.98 4.51 -13.05
N CYS A 23 -3.59 4.27 -11.79
CA CYS A 23 -2.94 5.28 -10.97
C CYS A 23 -1.68 5.83 -11.67
N PRO A 24 -1.56 7.16 -11.89
CA PRO A 24 -0.39 7.75 -12.55
C PRO A 24 0.79 7.98 -11.59
N LEU A 25 0.57 7.87 -10.28
CA LEU A 25 1.55 8.22 -9.25
C LEU A 25 2.44 7.05 -8.82
N MET A 26 1.99 5.81 -9.02
CA MET A 26 2.65 4.61 -8.52
C MET A 26 2.96 3.67 -9.67
N LYS A 27 4.12 3.02 -9.63
CA LYS A 27 4.53 2.04 -10.64
C LYS A 27 4.82 0.69 -10.01
N GLU A 28 4.42 -0.38 -10.70
CA GLU A 28 4.70 -1.74 -10.28
C GLU A 28 6.21 -1.96 -10.11
N GLY A 29 6.60 -2.59 -9.00
CA GLY A 29 7.99 -2.82 -8.64
C GLY A 29 8.64 -1.70 -7.83
N GLU A 30 8.02 -0.53 -7.67
CA GLU A 30 8.57 0.52 -6.80
C GLU A 30 8.64 0.07 -5.34
N VAL A 31 9.72 0.46 -4.68
CA VAL A 31 9.99 0.15 -3.27
C VAL A 31 10.11 1.47 -2.52
N TYR A 32 9.40 1.55 -1.40
CA TYR A 32 9.42 2.69 -0.49
C TYR A 32 9.76 2.15 0.90
N TYR A 33 10.56 2.92 1.64
CA TYR A 33 10.92 2.63 3.02
C TYR A 33 10.20 3.63 3.92
N ALA A 34 9.60 3.15 5.00
CA ALA A 34 8.82 3.97 5.91
C ALA A 34 8.93 3.42 7.32
N ASP A 35 8.82 4.32 8.29
CA ASP A 35 8.62 3.98 9.69
C ASP A 35 7.27 4.57 10.17
N TYR A 36 7.29 5.59 11.03
CA TYR A 36 6.14 6.38 11.41
C TYR A 36 5.77 7.44 10.35
N ALA A 37 6.72 7.88 9.51
CA ALA A 37 6.51 8.93 8.53
C ALA A 37 6.19 8.37 7.13
N LYS A 38 5.40 9.13 6.36
CA LYS A 38 5.15 8.84 4.95
C LYS A 38 6.45 9.04 4.16
N PRO A 39 6.88 8.08 3.31
CA PRO A 39 8.06 8.27 2.48
C PRO A 39 7.90 9.43 1.49
N GLU A 40 9.02 10.06 1.14
CA GLU A 40 9.06 11.01 0.03
C GLU A 40 8.57 10.34 -1.28
N GLY A 41 7.83 11.10 -2.09
CA GLY A 41 7.27 10.62 -3.36
C GLY A 41 6.06 9.69 -3.22
N PHE A 42 5.72 9.25 -2.00
CA PHE A 42 4.55 8.39 -1.80
C PHE A 42 3.24 9.18 -1.77
N CYS A 43 2.17 8.61 -2.32
CA CYS A 43 0.84 9.21 -2.43
C CYS A 43 0.17 9.35 -1.05
N ASP A 44 -0.37 10.53 -0.75
CA ASP A 44 -1.00 10.82 0.54
C ASP A 44 -2.24 9.97 0.82
N GLU A 45 -3.07 9.73 -0.19
CA GLU A 45 -4.28 8.90 -0.03
C GLU A 45 -3.93 7.43 0.19
N ALA A 46 -2.95 6.91 -0.57
CA ALA A 46 -2.43 5.58 -0.34
C ALA A 46 -1.83 5.44 1.07
N TRP A 47 -1.11 6.47 1.56
CA TRP A 47 -0.54 6.46 2.91
C TRP A 47 -1.60 6.33 4.00
N LYS A 48 -2.68 7.11 3.91
CA LYS A 48 -3.80 7.03 4.87
C LYS A 48 -4.40 5.62 4.94
N ALA A 49 -4.49 4.92 3.81
CA ALA A 49 -5.01 3.57 3.76
C ALA A 49 -4.10 2.53 4.45
N ILE A 50 -2.78 2.75 4.40
CA ILE A 50 -1.80 1.75 4.83
C ILE A 50 -1.10 2.06 6.16
N TYR A 51 -1.16 3.29 6.65
CA TYR A 51 -0.41 3.76 7.83
C TYR A 51 -0.54 2.84 9.04
N GLN A 52 -1.74 2.37 9.36
CA GLN A 52 -1.99 1.45 10.48
C GLN A 52 -1.19 0.14 10.41
N TYR A 53 -0.98 -0.40 9.20
CA TYR A 53 -0.21 -1.61 8.99
C TYR A 53 1.28 -1.33 9.07
N VAL A 54 1.74 -0.22 8.47
CA VAL A 54 3.13 0.21 8.56
C VAL A 54 3.50 0.43 10.03
N PHE A 55 2.66 1.15 10.79
CA PHE A 55 2.86 1.38 12.21
C PHE A 55 2.94 0.05 12.99
N ALA A 56 2.00 -0.87 12.80
CA ALA A 56 2.02 -2.16 13.49
C ALA A 56 3.28 -2.98 13.15
N LEU A 57 3.65 -3.09 11.87
CA LEU A 57 4.85 -3.80 11.41
C LEU A 57 6.13 -3.19 11.99
N ALA A 58 6.27 -1.86 11.94
CA ALA A 58 7.43 -1.14 12.48
C ALA A 58 7.58 -1.32 14.00
N HIS A 59 6.48 -1.62 14.71
CA HIS A 59 6.48 -1.90 16.15
C HIS A 59 6.46 -3.41 16.48
N GLY A 60 6.85 -4.26 15.53
CA GLY A 60 7.12 -5.69 15.77
C GLY A 60 5.93 -6.62 15.55
N ALA A 61 4.82 -6.15 14.97
CA ALA A 61 3.77 -7.06 14.54
C ALA A 61 4.33 -8.04 13.49
N SER A 62 4.27 -9.33 13.80
CA SER A 62 4.81 -10.40 12.96
C SER A 62 3.84 -11.56 12.79
N GLU A 63 2.70 -11.53 13.47
CA GLU A 63 1.64 -12.53 13.33
C GLU A 63 0.91 -12.41 12.00
N ILE A 64 0.06 -13.39 11.71
CA ILE A 64 -0.82 -13.35 10.55
C ILE A 64 -1.93 -12.31 10.75
N TRP A 65 -2.22 -11.52 9.72
CA TRP A 65 -3.27 -10.49 9.73
C TRP A 65 -4.69 -11.07 9.71
N TYR A 66 -5.61 -10.34 10.37
CA TYR A 66 -7.06 -10.57 10.36
C TYR A 66 -7.45 -12.03 10.60
N TYR A 67 -7.48 -12.49 11.85
CA TYR A 67 -8.01 -13.81 12.22
C TYR A 67 -7.43 -15.01 11.43
N GLU A 68 -6.24 -14.88 10.86
CA GLU A 68 -5.56 -15.91 10.08
C GLU A 68 -6.23 -16.30 8.75
N ASP A 69 -7.17 -15.51 8.23
CA ASP A 69 -7.98 -15.88 7.06
C ASP A 69 -7.65 -15.08 5.78
N TRP A 70 -6.93 -13.96 5.86
CA TRP A 70 -6.63 -13.12 4.68
C TRP A 70 -5.27 -13.42 4.05
N ILE A 71 -4.19 -13.46 4.83
CA ILE A 71 -2.82 -13.54 4.32
C ILE A 71 -2.04 -14.63 5.05
N LYS A 72 -1.66 -15.71 4.37
CA LYS A 72 -0.97 -16.85 5.01
C LYS A 72 0.47 -16.59 5.49
N THR A 73 1.05 -15.43 5.18
CA THR A 73 2.47 -15.13 5.45
C THR A 73 2.57 -14.22 6.68
N PRO A 74 3.19 -14.68 7.78
CA PRO A 74 3.42 -13.86 8.97
C PRO A 74 4.22 -12.60 8.64
N GLY A 75 3.87 -11.46 9.27
CA GLY A 75 4.59 -10.20 9.10
C GLY A 75 4.45 -9.55 7.73
N VAL A 76 3.52 -10.04 6.88
CA VAL A 76 3.27 -9.49 5.54
C VAL A 76 1.82 -9.06 5.42
N ALA A 77 1.57 -7.78 5.12
CA ALA A 77 0.26 -7.29 4.76
C ALA A 77 0.16 -7.05 3.24
N ILE A 78 -0.96 -7.46 2.64
CA ILE A 78 -1.32 -7.08 1.27
C ILE A 78 -2.53 -6.16 1.36
N VAL A 79 -2.34 -4.92 0.96
CA VAL A 79 -3.32 -3.84 1.14
C VAL A 79 -3.42 -3.03 -0.15
N SER A 80 -4.52 -2.29 -0.29
CA SER A 80 -4.73 -1.43 -1.44
C SER A 80 -4.80 0.04 -1.07
N CYS A 81 -4.50 0.90 -2.05
CA CYS A 81 -4.97 2.28 -2.03
C CYS A 81 -6.51 2.28 -1.87
N ASN A 82 -7.04 3.33 -1.26
CA ASN A 82 -8.48 3.51 -1.05
C ASN A 82 -9.24 3.98 -2.29
N ASP A 83 -8.56 4.25 -3.42
CA ASP A 83 -9.22 4.52 -4.70
C ASP A 83 -9.88 3.23 -5.21
N GLY A 84 -11.21 3.15 -5.08
CA GLY A 84 -12.00 1.98 -5.46
C GLY A 84 -12.10 1.74 -6.98
N LEU A 85 -11.78 2.74 -7.81
CA LEU A 85 -11.85 2.61 -9.27
C LEU A 85 -10.52 2.16 -9.87
N ARG A 86 -9.39 2.52 -9.25
CA ARG A 86 -8.04 2.19 -9.72
C ARG A 86 -7.07 1.86 -8.58
N PRO A 87 -7.41 0.89 -7.71
CA PRO A 87 -6.60 0.62 -6.53
C PRO A 87 -5.19 0.18 -6.90
N VAL A 88 -4.21 0.68 -6.15
CA VAL A 88 -2.82 0.20 -6.21
C VAL A 88 -2.67 -0.85 -5.11
N ILE A 89 -2.24 -2.05 -5.48
CA ILE A 89 -2.00 -3.16 -4.56
C ILE A 89 -0.55 -3.12 -4.08
N MET A 90 -0.36 -3.20 -2.77
CA MET A 90 0.92 -3.02 -2.10
C MET A 90 1.21 -4.19 -1.18
N LYS A 91 2.47 -4.60 -1.13
CA LYS A 91 3.02 -5.47 -0.10
C LYS A 91 3.75 -4.63 0.93
N LEU A 92 3.41 -4.84 2.20
CA LEU A 92 4.07 -4.27 3.36
C LEU A 92 4.70 -5.40 4.15
N GLU A 93 5.95 -5.20 4.56
CA GLU A 93 6.72 -6.10 5.41
C GLU A 93 7.76 -5.28 6.16
N ALA A 94 8.16 -5.74 7.35
CA ALA A 94 9.26 -5.13 8.09
C ALA A 94 10.62 -5.49 7.46
N THR A 95 11.62 -4.66 7.68
CA THR A 95 13.02 -4.90 7.27
C THR A 95 13.96 -4.60 8.42
N ASP A 96 15.16 -5.16 8.39
CA ASP A 96 16.22 -4.89 9.39
C ASP A 96 16.99 -3.58 9.12
N ILE A 97 16.46 -2.69 8.28
CA ILE A 97 17.10 -1.40 7.95
C ILE A 97 16.75 -0.40 9.06
N ASP A 98 17.78 0.15 9.71
CA ASP A 98 17.60 1.18 10.74
C ASP A 98 16.92 2.42 10.17
N SER A 99 15.91 2.94 10.89
CA SER A 99 15.26 4.20 10.50
C SER A 99 16.18 5.38 10.82
N ASN A 100 16.36 6.26 9.84
CA ASN A 100 17.10 7.51 9.98
C ASN A 100 16.15 8.66 9.69
N LEU A 101 16.18 9.70 10.52
CA LEU A 101 15.34 10.90 10.38
C LEU A 101 15.59 11.71 9.09
N GLU A 102 16.58 11.32 8.29
CA GLU A 102 16.96 11.96 7.01
C GLU A 102 16.39 11.24 5.77
N ASN A 103 15.65 10.13 5.95
CA ASN A 103 14.95 9.41 4.87
C ASN A 103 13.48 9.82 4.74
#